data_AF-A0A8C9LCL6-F1
#
_entry.id   AF-A0A8C9LCL6-F1
#
_cell.length_a   1.000
_cell.length_b   1.000
_cell.length_c   1.000
_cell.angle_alpha   90.00
_cell.angle_beta   90.00
_cell.angle_gamma   90.00
#
_symmetry.space_group_name_H-M   'P 1'
#
loop_
_entity.id
_entity.type
_entity.pdbx_description
1 polymer ?
#
loop_
_entity_poly.entity_id
_entity_poly.type
_entity_poly.pdbx_seq_one_letter_code
_entity_poly.pdbx_strand_id
1 'polypeptide(L)'
;SDIVSVAEVKLRDDQYTLDHMRAFGMYNYLHLDSWYQDNVYYIDQFGRVMNLSVTLDTALQKPREVFRLPTDLTAYDNRLCASIYFSSSTWVTISDGTGRLYLIKSGKRGNSASEKWEIVFNEELGSPFIIVHSVSFVKSDKHSVAVLLLRVEKDELDTKGSGFHITLEWVTFVEMNKAGKYEISKRRVLQGKSVPHYAAIEPSGDGLMIISYKPFKFVQEEEEILEENDDKKTTNEKKGKTYLTGHDRLLSVLTKKRLPQGVVQQRDLPDNENLVKVSVKKQVWLNLEIFLIKKNEGPRWPELIVGDTKGEFIMDSSQCAEISESLMHLTSEVMNPDPEKENPPCNAQELEECDAFLEDGASLCRFDGNTLKVTHVINLGSNQYLFSVVVDPKEMPCFCLRHDVDALLWQPHSDQPQNMWEHIATFNALGYVQASKQDKKFMACAPDYSYAALCECLRRIFIYRQPTPLSTVLYNRKEGRQVGQVAKQLVTTLEANDPILGFQATNERLFVLTTKTLFLIKVNAGN
;
A
#
# COMPACT_ATOMS: atom_id res chain seq x y z
N SER A 1 -16.70 7.30 -29.18
CA SER A 1 -16.01 6.82 -30.39
C SER A 1 -16.01 5.31 -30.37
N ASP A 2 -16.33 4.68 -31.49
CA ASP A 2 -16.12 3.24 -31.64
C ASP A 2 -14.63 2.93 -31.58
N ILE A 3 -14.30 1.80 -30.95
CA ILE A 3 -12.92 1.36 -30.77
C ILE A 3 -12.78 -0.11 -31.18
N VAL A 4 -11.55 -0.52 -31.43
CA VAL A 4 -11.23 -1.95 -31.53
C VAL A 4 -11.28 -2.55 -30.13
N SER A 5 -11.80 -3.78 -30.02
CA SER A 5 -11.95 -4.49 -28.74
C SER A 5 -10.67 -4.45 -27.92
N VAL A 6 -10.82 -4.14 -26.63
CA VAL A 6 -9.74 -4.09 -25.65
C VAL A 6 -9.14 -5.49 -25.45
N ALA A 7 -7.84 -5.59 -25.22
CA ALA A 7 -7.16 -6.84 -24.80
C ALA A 7 -7.48 -7.18 -23.33
N GLU A 8 -8.76 -7.34 -23.01
CA GLU A 8 -9.20 -7.77 -21.68
C GLU A 8 -8.66 -9.17 -21.35
N VAL A 9 -8.16 -9.33 -20.14
CA VAL A 9 -7.74 -10.60 -19.56
C VAL A 9 -8.66 -10.91 -18.40
N LYS A 10 -9.32 -12.07 -18.46
CA LYS A 10 -10.17 -12.56 -17.38
C LYS A 10 -9.32 -13.41 -16.42
N LEU A 11 -9.65 -13.31 -15.14
CA LEU A 11 -9.08 -14.20 -14.13
C LEU A 11 -9.50 -15.64 -14.43
N ARG A 12 -8.54 -16.56 -14.32
CA ARG A 12 -8.76 -17.99 -14.44
C ARG A 12 -9.29 -18.59 -13.13
N ASP A 13 -9.82 -19.80 -13.19
CA ASP A 13 -10.37 -20.49 -12.02
C ASP A 13 -9.33 -20.72 -10.91
N ASP A 14 -8.04 -20.89 -11.27
CA ASP A 14 -6.91 -21.00 -10.34
C ASP A 14 -6.44 -19.65 -9.77
N GLN A 15 -7.02 -18.53 -10.24
CA GLN A 15 -6.68 -17.16 -9.87
C GLN A 15 -7.83 -16.44 -9.15
N TYR A 16 -8.72 -17.17 -8.49
CA TYR A 16 -9.87 -16.60 -7.78
C TYR A 16 -9.58 -16.35 -6.28
N THR A 17 -8.45 -15.72 -5.96
CA THR A 17 -8.15 -15.25 -4.60
C THR A 17 -8.42 -13.76 -4.43
N LEU A 18 -8.60 -13.31 -3.19
CA LEU A 18 -8.80 -11.88 -2.89
C LEU A 18 -7.67 -11.01 -3.47
N ASP A 19 -6.42 -11.50 -3.43
CA ASP A 19 -5.27 -10.80 -3.98
C ASP A 19 -5.33 -10.67 -5.51
N HIS A 20 -5.67 -11.74 -6.23
CA HIS A 20 -5.84 -11.66 -7.69
C HIS A 20 -7.00 -10.74 -8.10
N MET A 21 -8.12 -10.79 -7.37
CA MET A 21 -9.25 -9.89 -7.59
C MET A 21 -8.84 -8.43 -7.39
N ARG A 22 -8.04 -8.12 -6.36
CA ARG A 22 -7.52 -6.77 -6.09
C ARG A 22 -6.48 -6.32 -7.11
N ALA A 23 -5.56 -7.19 -7.52
CA ALA A 23 -4.48 -6.85 -8.44
C ALA A 23 -4.96 -6.74 -9.91
N PHE A 24 -5.83 -7.65 -10.34
CA PHE A 24 -6.15 -7.84 -11.77
C PHE A 24 -7.66 -7.82 -12.07
N GLY A 25 -8.51 -8.17 -11.10
CA GLY A 25 -9.97 -8.27 -11.32
C GLY A 25 -10.64 -6.92 -11.64
N MET A 26 -10.13 -5.83 -11.08
CA MET A 26 -10.61 -4.45 -11.35
C MET A 26 -9.53 -3.63 -12.06
N TYR A 27 -8.77 -4.24 -12.98
CA TYR A 27 -7.75 -3.51 -13.73
C TYR A 27 -8.36 -2.42 -14.61
N ASN A 28 -7.75 -1.22 -14.59
CA ASN A 28 -8.14 -0.11 -15.44
C ASN A 28 -7.38 -0.17 -16.77
N TYR A 29 -8.07 -0.59 -17.83
CA TYR A 29 -7.48 -0.74 -19.17
C TYR A 29 -7.32 0.59 -19.93
N LEU A 30 -7.77 1.70 -19.34
CA LEU A 30 -7.65 3.03 -19.91
C LEU A 30 -6.53 3.80 -19.20
N HIS A 31 -5.53 4.23 -19.96
CA HIS A 31 -4.38 4.95 -19.46
C HIS A 31 -4.45 6.41 -19.90
N LEU A 32 -4.56 7.32 -18.94
CA LEU A 32 -4.43 8.76 -19.19
C LEU A 32 -2.95 9.16 -19.23
N ASP A 33 -2.58 10.00 -20.19
CA ASP A 33 -1.27 10.64 -20.17
C ASP A 33 -1.35 11.92 -19.35
N SER A 34 -0.91 11.85 -18.10
CA SER A 34 -0.97 12.98 -17.16
C SER A 34 -0.16 14.21 -17.63
N TRP A 35 0.77 14.04 -18.58
CA TRP A 35 1.51 15.14 -19.20
C TRP A 35 0.73 15.81 -20.34
N TYR A 36 -0.27 15.12 -20.90
CA TYR A 36 -1.09 15.57 -22.02
C TYR A 36 -2.54 15.09 -21.84
N GLN A 37 -3.29 15.74 -20.94
CA GLN A 37 -4.61 15.30 -20.45
C GLN A 37 -5.69 15.11 -21.53
N ASP A 38 -5.49 15.63 -22.75
CA ASP A 38 -6.36 15.38 -23.90
C ASP A 38 -6.15 14.00 -24.56
N ASN A 39 -5.18 13.21 -24.08
CA ASN A 39 -4.76 11.96 -24.71
C ASN A 39 -4.95 10.78 -23.76
N VAL A 40 -5.72 9.79 -24.22
CA VAL A 40 -5.89 8.52 -23.53
C VAL A 40 -5.45 7.36 -24.44
N TYR A 41 -5.04 6.28 -23.79
CA TYR A 41 -4.43 5.13 -24.44
C TYR A 41 -5.04 3.84 -23.89
N TYR A 42 -5.16 2.83 -24.75
CA TYR A 42 -5.54 1.49 -24.35
C TYR A 42 -4.84 0.48 -25.26
N ILE A 43 -4.77 -0.79 -24.84
CA ILE A 43 -4.22 -1.88 -25.65
C ILE A 43 -5.36 -2.70 -26.21
N ASP A 44 -5.41 -2.85 -27.52
CA ASP A 44 -6.43 -3.66 -28.19
C ASP A 44 -6.06 -5.15 -28.24
N GLN A 45 -7.03 -5.99 -28.59
CA GLN A 45 -6.89 -7.45 -28.66
C GLN A 45 -5.79 -7.94 -29.62
N PHE A 46 -5.25 -7.09 -30.49
CA PHE A 46 -4.15 -7.40 -31.42
C PHE A 46 -2.79 -6.94 -30.89
N GLY A 47 -2.71 -6.52 -29.62
CA GLY A 47 -1.47 -6.03 -29.00
C GLY A 47 -1.05 -4.64 -29.48
N ARG A 48 -1.98 -3.84 -30.03
CA ARG A 48 -1.70 -2.48 -30.50
C ARG A 48 -2.02 -1.49 -29.40
N VAL A 49 -1.09 -0.57 -29.15
CA VAL A 49 -1.34 0.61 -28.31
C VAL A 49 -2.07 1.63 -29.16
N MET A 50 -3.33 1.86 -28.81
CA MET A 50 -4.22 2.78 -29.49
C MET A 50 -4.33 4.07 -28.69
N ASN A 51 -4.16 5.20 -29.37
CA ASN A 51 -4.32 6.54 -28.81
C ASN A 51 -5.62 7.16 -29.32
N LEU A 52 -6.35 7.83 -28.41
CA LEU A 52 -7.46 8.70 -28.74
C LEU A 52 -7.20 10.09 -28.15
N SER A 53 -7.17 11.10 -29.02
CA SER A 53 -6.99 12.50 -28.65
C SER A 53 -8.30 13.27 -28.73
N VAL A 54 -8.52 14.17 -27.77
CA VAL A 54 -9.61 15.15 -27.82
C VAL A 54 -9.23 16.29 -28.77
N THR A 55 -10.16 16.71 -29.63
CA THR A 55 -9.96 17.82 -30.59
C THR A 55 -10.80 19.05 -30.28
N LEU A 56 -12.07 18.83 -29.98
CA LEU A 56 -13.04 19.84 -29.55
C LEU A 56 -13.65 19.36 -28.23
N ASP A 57 -14.38 20.23 -27.54
CA ASP A 57 -15.00 20.03 -26.22
C ASP A 57 -15.51 18.61 -25.89
N THR A 58 -16.11 17.91 -26.87
CA THR A 58 -16.64 16.55 -26.73
C THR A 58 -16.27 15.62 -27.89
N ALA A 59 -15.37 16.02 -28.78
CA ALA A 59 -15.03 15.24 -29.97
C ALA A 59 -13.71 14.49 -29.82
N LEU A 60 -13.77 13.17 -29.97
CA LEU A 60 -12.61 12.28 -30.03
C LEU A 60 -12.19 12.05 -31.48
N GLN A 61 -10.88 12.07 -31.74
CA GLN A 61 -10.33 11.59 -33.00
C GLN A 61 -10.52 10.08 -33.15
N LYS A 62 -10.41 9.59 -34.39
CA LYS A 62 -10.36 8.16 -34.66
C LYS A 62 -9.15 7.54 -33.94
N PRO A 63 -9.29 6.32 -33.37
CA PRO A 63 -8.17 5.61 -32.75
C PRO A 63 -6.96 5.53 -33.68
N ARG A 64 -5.79 5.93 -33.17
CA ARG A 64 -4.51 5.89 -33.90
C ARG A 64 -3.57 4.88 -33.24
N GLU A 65 -3.04 3.95 -34.02
CA GLU A 65 -1.99 3.05 -33.56
C GLU A 65 -0.68 3.84 -33.37
N VAL A 66 -0.12 3.85 -32.16
CA VAL A 66 1.15 4.53 -31.84
C VAL A 66 2.30 3.55 -31.63
N PHE A 67 1.97 2.32 -31.25
CA PHE A 67 2.93 1.25 -31.00
C PHE A 67 2.24 -0.11 -31.12
N ARG A 68 3.03 -1.16 -31.40
CA ARG A 68 2.55 -2.54 -31.44
C ARG A 68 3.52 -3.43 -30.69
N LEU A 69 2.98 -4.24 -29.79
CA LEU A 69 3.74 -5.24 -29.06
C LEU A 69 4.32 -6.28 -30.04
N PRO A 70 5.63 -6.59 -29.97
CA PRO A 70 6.25 -7.57 -30.85
C PRO A 70 5.78 -9.01 -30.61
N THR A 71 5.34 -9.32 -29.39
CA THR A 71 4.93 -10.66 -28.96
C THR A 71 3.51 -10.97 -29.41
N ASP A 72 3.29 -12.18 -29.94
CA ASP A 72 1.94 -12.70 -30.15
C ASP A 72 1.31 -13.04 -28.78
N LEU A 73 0.43 -12.16 -28.31
CA LEU A 73 -0.24 -12.29 -27.02
C LEU A 73 -1.16 -13.52 -26.95
N THR A 74 -1.57 -14.07 -28.08
CA THR A 74 -2.50 -15.20 -28.13
C THR A 74 -1.85 -16.54 -27.79
N ALA A 75 -0.51 -16.59 -27.79
CA ALA A 75 0.25 -17.81 -27.49
C ALA A 75 0.44 -18.11 -26.00
N TYR A 76 0.05 -17.19 -25.10
CA TYR A 76 0.33 -17.28 -23.67
C TYR A 76 -0.95 -17.35 -22.82
N ASP A 77 -1.31 -18.57 -22.40
CA ASP A 77 -2.49 -18.83 -21.57
C ASP A 77 -2.40 -18.21 -20.16
N ASN A 78 -1.17 -18.05 -19.64
CA ASN A 78 -0.92 -17.54 -18.29
C ASN A 78 -0.66 -16.02 -18.22
N ARG A 79 -0.96 -15.26 -19.28
CA ARG A 79 -0.69 -13.82 -19.32
C ARG A 79 -1.59 -13.02 -18.36
N LEU A 80 -1.08 -11.86 -17.95
CA LEU A 80 -1.84 -10.80 -17.29
C LEU A 80 -2.27 -9.73 -18.30
N CYS A 81 -3.05 -8.76 -17.84
CA CYS A 81 -3.32 -7.55 -18.60
C CYS A 81 -2.00 -6.81 -18.92
N ALA A 82 -1.87 -6.35 -20.16
CA ALA A 82 -0.79 -5.47 -20.54
C ALA A 82 -0.98 -4.11 -19.86
N SER A 83 0.11 -3.47 -19.45
CA SER A 83 0.08 -2.26 -18.62
C SER A 83 0.99 -1.18 -19.16
N ILE A 84 0.52 0.07 -19.14
CA ILE A 84 1.27 1.25 -19.63
C ILE A 84 1.44 2.24 -18.47
N TYR A 85 2.65 2.80 -18.34
CA TYR A 85 2.91 3.95 -17.46
C TYR A 85 3.73 5.04 -18.16
N PHE A 86 3.30 6.29 -18.05
CA PHE A 86 3.94 7.45 -18.67
C PHE A 86 5.02 8.04 -17.74
N SER A 87 6.22 7.46 -17.77
CA SER A 87 7.34 7.81 -16.88
C SER A 87 7.77 9.27 -16.97
N SER A 88 7.57 9.93 -18.12
CA SER A 88 7.69 11.39 -18.29
C SER A 88 6.96 11.85 -19.55
N SER A 89 7.04 13.13 -19.89
CA SER A 89 6.49 13.71 -21.14
C SER A 89 7.04 13.09 -22.43
N THR A 90 8.14 12.33 -22.36
CA THR A 90 8.78 11.70 -23.53
C THR A 90 9.10 10.22 -23.37
N TRP A 91 8.87 9.64 -22.20
CA TRP A 91 9.17 8.25 -21.88
C TRP A 91 7.93 7.47 -21.46
N VAL A 92 7.85 6.20 -21.88
CA VAL A 92 6.77 5.28 -21.57
C VAL A 92 7.37 3.92 -21.21
N THR A 93 6.79 3.27 -20.21
CA THR A 93 7.10 1.87 -19.88
C THR A 93 5.87 1.02 -20.13
N ILE A 94 6.07 -0.15 -20.74
CA ILE A 94 4.99 -1.06 -21.12
C ILE A 94 5.35 -2.48 -20.67
N SER A 95 4.40 -3.18 -20.05
CA SER A 95 4.43 -4.63 -19.89
C SER A 95 3.46 -5.22 -20.90
N ASP A 96 3.85 -6.29 -21.60
CA ASP A 96 2.92 -7.08 -22.42
C ASP A 96 2.07 -8.07 -21.61
N GLY A 97 2.29 -8.13 -20.29
CA GLY A 97 1.60 -9.04 -19.39
C GLY A 97 2.08 -10.48 -19.48
N THR A 98 3.08 -10.82 -20.31
CA THR A 98 3.67 -12.17 -20.36
C THR A 98 4.93 -12.29 -19.51
N GLY A 99 5.39 -11.19 -18.90
CA GLY A 99 6.64 -11.12 -18.15
C GLY A 99 7.73 -10.33 -18.86
N ARG A 100 7.42 -9.65 -19.98
CA ARG A 100 8.39 -8.82 -20.70
C ARG A 100 8.10 -7.33 -20.50
N LEU A 101 9.16 -6.58 -20.19
CA LEU A 101 9.14 -5.15 -19.98
C LEU A 101 9.75 -4.44 -21.19
N TYR A 102 9.13 -3.36 -21.63
CA TYR A 102 9.61 -2.48 -22.68
C TYR A 102 9.82 -1.07 -22.11
N LEU A 103 11.01 -0.52 -22.34
CA LEU A 103 11.30 0.89 -22.13
C LEU A 103 11.28 1.59 -23.49
N ILE A 104 10.39 2.57 -23.60
CA ILE A 104 10.06 3.21 -24.87
C ILE A 104 10.34 4.70 -24.80
N LYS A 105 11.10 5.18 -25.78
CA LYS A 105 11.24 6.59 -26.08
C LYS A 105 10.10 6.99 -27.00
N SER A 106 9.09 7.64 -26.43
CA SER A 106 7.86 8.02 -27.15
C SER A 106 7.98 9.35 -27.91
N GLY A 107 9.01 10.15 -27.62
CA GLY A 107 9.13 11.50 -28.16
C GLY A 107 8.13 12.46 -27.52
N LYS A 108 8.00 13.67 -28.08
CA LYS A 108 6.96 14.61 -27.59
C LYS A 108 5.58 14.10 -28.02
N ARG A 109 4.74 13.77 -27.03
CA ARG A 109 3.36 13.31 -27.24
C ARG A 109 2.39 14.50 -27.39
N GLY A 110 1.13 14.23 -27.73
CA GLY A 110 0.08 15.24 -27.95
C GLY A 110 -0.33 15.42 -29.41
N ASN A 111 -1.14 16.45 -29.68
CA ASN A 111 -1.90 16.60 -30.93
C ASN A 111 -1.04 16.78 -32.21
N SER A 112 0.27 17.03 -32.08
CA SER A 112 1.21 17.14 -33.20
C SER A 112 2.25 16.02 -33.25
N ALA A 113 2.11 15.00 -32.40
CA ALA A 113 3.07 13.91 -32.30
C ALA A 113 2.95 12.98 -33.52
N SER A 114 3.93 13.01 -34.42
CA SER A 114 4.06 12.09 -35.57
C SER A 114 5.12 11.00 -35.34
N GLU A 115 5.81 11.03 -34.20
CA GLU A 115 6.92 10.14 -33.90
C GLU A 115 6.40 8.75 -33.54
N LYS A 116 6.93 7.72 -34.21
CA LYS A 116 6.70 6.33 -33.81
C LYS A 116 7.49 6.07 -32.52
N TRP A 117 6.86 5.36 -31.61
CA TRP A 117 7.48 4.95 -30.35
C TRP A 117 8.66 4.01 -30.61
N GLU A 118 9.83 4.34 -30.06
CA GLU A 118 11.06 3.58 -30.24
C GLU A 118 11.38 2.75 -28.99
N ILE A 119 11.64 1.46 -29.18
CA ILE A 119 12.09 0.57 -28.11
C ILE A 119 13.59 0.80 -27.89
N VAL A 120 13.96 1.30 -26.71
CA VAL A 120 15.38 1.47 -26.34
C VAL A 120 15.89 0.33 -25.46
N PHE A 121 14.97 -0.39 -24.79
CA PHE A 121 15.27 -1.60 -24.02
C PHE A 121 14.03 -2.50 -24.00
N ASN A 122 14.24 -3.81 -24.09
CA ASN A 122 13.22 -4.81 -23.80
C ASN A 122 13.85 -6.10 -23.29
N GLU A 123 13.29 -6.67 -22.23
CA GLU A 123 13.78 -7.92 -21.63
C GLU A 123 12.64 -8.67 -20.94
N GLU A 124 12.76 -9.99 -20.89
CA GLU A 124 11.85 -10.88 -20.16
C GLU A 124 12.37 -11.04 -18.73
N LEU A 125 11.57 -10.60 -17.75
CA LEU A 125 11.95 -10.55 -16.34
C LEU A 125 11.31 -11.68 -15.52
N GLY A 126 11.03 -12.82 -16.15
CA GLY A 126 10.46 -14.00 -15.48
C GLY A 126 8.93 -14.06 -15.56
N SER A 127 8.27 -14.25 -14.41
CA SER A 127 6.81 -14.44 -14.35
C SER A 127 6.01 -13.24 -14.91
N PRO A 128 4.73 -13.41 -15.26
CA PRO A 128 3.86 -12.28 -15.63
C PRO A 128 3.76 -11.19 -14.55
N PHE A 129 3.76 -9.92 -14.95
CA PHE A 129 3.57 -8.78 -14.05
C PHE A 129 2.81 -7.62 -14.73
N ILE A 130 2.28 -6.72 -13.90
CA ILE A 130 1.81 -5.41 -14.31
C ILE A 130 2.73 -4.31 -13.78
N ILE A 131 2.79 -3.17 -14.47
CA ILE A 131 3.46 -1.96 -14.01
C ILE A 131 2.50 -1.20 -13.09
N VAL A 132 2.94 -0.91 -11.87
CA VAL A 132 2.19 -0.10 -10.89
C VAL A 132 2.57 1.37 -10.99
N HIS A 133 3.86 1.65 -11.13
CA HIS A 133 4.39 3.01 -11.19
C HIS A 133 5.68 3.07 -11.99
N SER A 134 5.94 4.18 -12.66
CA SER A 134 7.24 4.43 -13.29
C SER A 134 7.56 5.91 -13.32
N VAL A 135 8.85 6.25 -13.15
CA VAL A 135 9.34 7.62 -13.14
C VAL A 135 10.67 7.73 -13.89
N SER A 136 10.83 8.81 -14.63
CA SER A 136 12.07 9.15 -15.35
C SER A 136 12.75 10.34 -14.67
N PHE A 137 14.03 10.21 -14.37
CA PHE A 137 14.82 11.20 -13.65
C PHE A 137 16.26 11.24 -14.18
N VAL A 138 17.02 12.27 -13.80
CA VAL A 138 18.45 12.38 -14.12
C VAL A 138 19.25 12.27 -12.84
N LYS A 139 20.22 11.36 -12.81
CA LYS A 139 21.08 11.12 -11.65
C LYS A 139 22.53 11.01 -12.09
N SER A 140 23.40 11.81 -11.49
CA SER A 140 24.83 11.87 -11.85
C SER A 140 25.07 12.08 -13.36
N ASP A 141 24.36 13.05 -13.94
CA ASP A 141 24.37 13.39 -15.38
C ASP A 141 23.96 12.26 -16.34
N LYS A 142 23.38 11.18 -15.81
CA LYS A 142 22.81 10.09 -16.61
C LYS A 142 21.30 10.05 -16.49
N HIS A 143 20.63 9.91 -17.63
CA HIS A 143 19.19 9.66 -17.62
C HIS A 143 18.91 8.26 -17.06
N SER A 144 17.90 8.18 -16.21
CA SER A 144 17.48 6.96 -15.54
C SER A 144 15.96 6.83 -15.55
N VAL A 145 15.47 5.60 -15.58
CA VAL A 145 14.04 5.30 -15.46
C VAL A 145 13.86 4.22 -14.42
N ALA A 146 13.02 4.46 -13.42
CA ALA A 146 12.63 3.45 -12.45
C ALA A 146 11.23 2.93 -12.76
N VAL A 147 11.02 1.65 -12.56
CA VAL A 147 9.75 0.95 -12.81
C VAL A 147 9.46 0.03 -11.64
N LEU A 148 8.21 0.06 -11.17
CA LEU A 148 7.70 -0.81 -10.13
C LEU A 148 6.74 -1.83 -10.73
N LEU A 149 7.09 -3.11 -10.62
CA LEU A 149 6.34 -4.23 -11.16
C LEU A 149 5.64 -4.97 -10.03
N LEU A 150 4.40 -5.41 -10.25
CA LEU A 150 3.61 -6.19 -9.30
C LEU A 150 3.36 -7.60 -9.86
N ARG A 151 3.67 -8.59 -9.03
CA ARG A 151 3.42 -10.02 -9.27
C ARG A 151 2.58 -10.59 -8.12
N VAL A 152 1.71 -11.53 -8.47
CA VAL A 152 1.04 -12.41 -7.50
C VAL A 152 1.60 -13.81 -7.75
N GLU A 153 2.36 -14.32 -6.80
CA GLU A 153 3.16 -15.53 -6.96
C GLU A 153 2.70 -16.61 -5.99
N LYS A 154 2.61 -17.85 -6.48
CA LYS A 154 2.20 -18.97 -5.64
C LYS A 154 3.29 -19.27 -4.62
N ASP A 155 2.89 -19.41 -3.36
CA ASP A 155 3.75 -19.83 -2.26
C ASP A 155 3.32 -21.22 -1.79
N GLU A 156 4.03 -22.25 -2.22
CA GLU A 156 3.70 -23.64 -1.86
C GLU A 156 3.96 -23.95 -0.39
N LEU A 157 4.74 -23.12 0.31
CA LEU A 157 5.02 -23.28 1.74
C LEU A 157 3.94 -22.64 2.61
N ASP A 158 3.13 -21.75 2.05
CA ASP A 158 2.03 -21.09 2.75
C ASP A 158 0.80 -22.00 2.87
N THR A 159 0.86 -22.91 3.84
CA THR A 159 -0.23 -23.84 4.16
C THR A 159 -1.37 -23.23 4.98
N LYS A 160 -1.20 -21.99 5.49
CA LYS A 160 -2.16 -21.33 6.39
C LYS A 160 -2.82 -20.08 5.81
N GLY A 161 -2.23 -19.47 4.78
CA GLY A 161 -2.77 -18.29 4.10
C GLY A 161 -3.46 -18.63 2.78
N SER A 162 -3.42 -17.67 1.85
CA SER A 162 -4.03 -17.81 0.53
C SER A 162 -3.24 -18.76 -0.40
N GLY A 163 -2.03 -19.17 0.00
CA GLY A 163 -1.10 -19.90 -0.87
C GLY A 163 -0.45 -18.99 -1.92
N PHE A 164 -0.53 -17.68 -1.74
CA PHE A 164 0.08 -16.66 -2.61
C PHE A 164 0.77 -15.58 -1.79
N HIS A 165 1.85 -15.05 -2.35
CA HIS A 165 2.51 -13.86 -1.86
C HIS A 165 2.61 -12.81 -2.97
N ILE A 166 2.87 -11.58 -2.57
CA ILE A 166 2.95 -10.44 -3.46
C ILE A 166 4.39 -10.01 -3.57
N THR A 167 4.86 -9.88 -4.80
CA THR A 167 6.20 -9.40 -5.11
C THR A 167 6.11 -8.05 -5.81
N LEU A 168 6.77 -7.05 -5.23
CA LEU A 168 7.01 -5.75 -5.83
C LEU A 168 8.47 -5.69 -6.27
N GLU A 169 8.69 -5.67 -7.58
CA GLU A 169 10.03 -5.60 -8.15
C GLU A 169 10.31 -4.17 -8.63
N TRP A 170 11.30 -3.53 -8.01
CA TRP A 170 11.75 -2.19 -8.33
C TRP A 170 13.01 -2.25 -9.20
N VAL A 171 12.84 -1.98 -10.49
CA VAL A 171 13.89 -2.03 -11.51
C VAL A 171 14.31 -0.62 -11.88
N THR A 172 15.61 -0.35 -11.94
CA THR A 172 16.17 0.96 -12.35
C THR A 172 17.05 0.81 -13.58
N PHE A 173 16.65 1.46 -14.66
CA PHE A 173 17.37 1.56 -15.93
C PHE A 173 18.25 2.81 -15.93
N VAL A 174 19.46 2.70 -16.50
CA VAL A 174 20.39 3.83 -16.66
C VAL A 174 20.89 3.89 -18.10
N GLU A 175 21.04 5.09 -18.62
CA GLU A 175 21.61 5.31 -19.95
C GLU A 175 23.10 4.90 -20.00
N MET A 176 23.43 4.11 -21.01
CA MET A 176 24.78 3.67 -21.31
C MET A 176 25.62 4.78 -21.94
N ASN A 177 26.94 4.65 -21.86
CA ASN A 177 27.85 5.58 -22.54
C ASN A 177 27.66 5.58 -24.07
N LYS A 178 27.03 4.53 -24.63
CA LYS A 178 26.50 4.54 -26.00
C LYS A 178 25.12 5.20 -25.98
N ALA A 179 25.03 6.41 -26.52
CA ALA A 179 23.81 7.20 -26.58
C ALA A 179 22.61 6.37 -27.05
N GLY A 180 21.51 6.43 -26.30
CA GLY A 180 20.24 5.79 -26.65
C GLY A 180 20.11 4.30 -26.31
N LYS A 181 21.08 3.69 -25.61
CA LYS A 181 20.94 2.33 -25.04
C LYS A 181 20.81 2.39 -23.53
N TYR A 182 19.96 1.52 -22.98
CA TYR A 182 19.72 1.42 -21.53
C TYR A 182 20.04 0.01 -21.04
N GLU A 183 20.49 -0.08 -19.79
CA GLU A 183 20.67 -1.35 -19.09
C GLU A 183 20.05 -1.29 -17.69
N ILE A 184 19.75 -2.46 -17.12
CA ILE A 184 19.31 -2.56 -15.74
C ILE A 184 20.50 -2.32 -14.82
N SER A 185 20.45 -1.25 -14.04
CA SER A 185 21.48 -0.91 -13.05
C SER A 185 21.20 -1.49 -11.67
N LYS A 186 19.93 -1.61 -11.29
CA LYS A 186 19.49 -2.08 -9.97
C LYS A 186 18.17 -2.83 -10.10
N ARG A 187 18.06 -3.95 -9.39
CA ARG A 187 16.82 -4.68 -9.14
C ARG A 187 16.69 -4.86 -7.65
N ARG A 188 15.52 -4.53 -7.10
CA ARG A 188 15.24 -4.71 -5.68
C ARG A 188 13.87 -5.35 -5.57
N VAL A 189 13.75 -6.34 -4.71
CA VAL A 189 12.51 -7.12 -4.60
C VAL A 189 11.95 -6.91 -3.20
N LEU A 190 10.68 -6.53 -3.10
CA LEU A 190 9.94 -6.50 -1.84
C LEU A 190 8.85 -7.56 -1.87
N GLN A 191 8.72 -8.31 -0.78
CA GLN A 191 7.67 -9.30 -0.60
C GLN A 191 6.69 -8.88 0.48
N GLY A 192 5.41 -9.12 0.22
CA GLY A 192 4.30 -8.86 1.13
C GLY A 192 3.22 -9.93 1.03
N LYS A 193 2.28 -9.92 1.98
CA LYS A 193 1.18 -10.90 2.05
C LYS A 193 -0.18 -10.35 1.60
N SER A 194 -0.19 -9.15 1.03
CA SER A 194 -1.40 -8.49 0.54
C SER A 194 -1.05 -7.52 -0.59
N VAL A 195 -1.89 -7.44 -1.60
CA VAL A 195 -1.71 -6.46 -2.69
C VAL A 195 -1.71 -5.03 -2.11
N PRO A 196 -0.77 -4.16 -2.51
CA PRO A 196 -0.75 -2.79 -2.03
C PRO A 196 -1.96 -2.01 -2.59
N HIS A 197 -2.54 -1.16 -1.76
CA HIS A 197 -3.55 -0.18 -2.20
C HIS A 197 -2.92 0.93 -3.03
N TYR A 198 -1.71 1.33 -2.65
CA TYR A 198 -0.92 2.37 -3.29
C TYR A 198 0.54 1.94 -3.27
N ALA A 199 1.25 2.16 -4.37
CA ALA A 199 2.69 2.08 -4.39
C ALA A 199 3.27 3.05 -5.43
N ALA A 200 4.24 3.87 -5.03
CA ALA A 200 4.86 4.84 -5.93
C ALA A 200 6.35 5.04 -5.61
N ILE A 201 7.13 5.23 -6.67
CA ILE A 201 8.55 5.55 -6.59
C ILE A 201 8.67 7.06 -6.48
N GLU A 202 9.53 7.53 -5.58
CA GLU A 202 9.81 8.97 -5.41
C GLU A 202 10.36 9.59 -6.70
N PRO A 203 10.15 10.89 -6.97
CA PRO A 203 10.61 11.54 -8.20
C PRO A 203 12.12 11.44 -8.45
N SER A 204 12.91 11.36 -7.37
CA SER A 204 14.36 11.16 -7.41
C SER A 204 14.81 9.73 -7.75
N GLY A 205 13.89 8.75 -7.68
CA GLY A 205 14.20 7.34 -7.79
C GLY A 205 14.91 6.75 -6.56
N ASP A 206 14.91 7.45 -5.42
CA ASP A 206 15.63 7.04 -4.22
C ASP A 206 14.76 6.45 -3.11
N GLY A 207 13.44 6.52 -3.24
CA GLY A 207 12.52 5.91 -2.28
C GLY A 207 11.31 5.27 -2.94
N LEU A 208 10.65 4.42 -2.17
CA LEU A 208 9.42 3.73 -2.54
C LEU A 208 8.41 3.87 -1.40
N MET A 209 7.22 4.36 -1.70
CA MET A 209 6.13 4.46 -0.74
C MET A 209 5.08 3.39 -1.04
N ILE A 210 4.56 2.74 0.00
CA ILE A 210 3.57 1.67 -0.11
C ILE A 210 2.48 1.86 0.94
N ILE A 211 1.21 1.82 0.55
CA ILE A 211 0.07 1.61 1.46
C ILE A 211 -0.42 0.18 1.29
N SER A 212 -0.42 -0.61 2.36
CA SER A 212 -0.92 -1.99 2.33
C SER A 212 -1.47 -2.42 3.69
N TYR A 213 -2.34 -3.43 3.68
CA TYR A 213 -2.82 -4.07 4.91
C TYR A 213 -1.69 -4.80 5.64
N LYS A 214 -0.90 -5.58 4.90
CA LYS A 214 0.22 -6.34 5.45
C LYS A 214 1.55 -5.71 5.02
N PRO A 215 2.54 -5.66 5.91
CA PRO A 215 3.81 -4.99 5.64
C PRO A 215 4.60 -5.69 4.53
N PHE A 216 5.37 -4.90 3.80
CA PHE A 216 6.34 -5.38 2.82
C PHE A 216 7.75 -5.40 3.43
N LYS A 217 8.61 -6.30 2.93
CA LYS A 217 10.02 -6.38 3.32
C LYS A 217 10.89 -6.62 2.09
N PHE A 218 12.07 -6.00 2.04
CA PHE A 218 13.05 -6.34 1.01
C PHE A 218 13.52 -7.78 1.17
N VAL A 219 13.61 -8.47 0.04
CA VAL A 219 14.36 -9.72 -0.09
C VAL A 219 15.80 -9.30 -0.34
N GLN A 220 16.68 -9.58 0.61
CA GLN A 220 18.11 -9.46 0.39
C GLN A 220 18.54 -10.74 -0.32
N GLU A 221 19.00 -10.64 -1.56
CA GLU A 221 19.76 -11.73 -2.18
C GLU A 221 21.04 -11.88 -1.35
N GLU A 222 21.25 -13.05 -0.76
CA GLU A 222 22.57 -13.44 -0.28
C GLU A 222 23.47 -13.56 -1.51
N GLU A 223 24.07 -12.45 -1.95
CA GLU A 223 25.26 -12.52 -2.79
C GLU A 223 26.30 -13.28 -1.97
N GLU A 224 26.56 -14.54 -2.32
CA GLU A 224 27.75 -15.28 -1.91
C GLU A 224 28.98 -14.54 -2.43
N ILE A 225 29.40 -13.53 -1.67
CA ILE A 225 30.77 -13.03 -1.72
C ILE A 225 31.59 -14.08 -0.97
N LEU A 226 32.14 -15.06 -1.71
CA LEU A 226 33.30 -15.82 -1.28
C LEU A 226 34.49 -14.86 -1.17
N GLU A 227 34.54 -14.10 -0.08
CA GLU A 227 35.79 -13.61 0.46
C GLU A 227 36.19 -14.53 1.61
N GLU A 228 37.11 -15.45 1.31
CA GLU A 228 38.01 -15.99 2.32
C GLU A 228 38.71 -14.80 2.99
N ASN A 229 38.25 -14.46 4.19
CA ASN A 229 39.11 -13.85 5.19
C ASN A 229 38.77 -14.46 6.55
N ASP A 230 39.77 -15.18 7.04
CA ASP A 230 39.85 -15.89 8.29
C ASP A 230 39.39 -15.09 9.52
N ASP A 231 38.76 -15.85 10.42
CA ASP A 231 38.82 -15.73 11.87
C ASP A 231 38.62 -14.34 12.49
N LYS A 232 37.34 -13.97 12.64
CA LYS A 232 36.82 -13.51 13.94
C LYS A 232 35.44 -14.10 14.22
N LYS A 233 35.41 -15.35 14.69
CA LYS A 233 34.30 -15.84 15.53
C LYS A 233 34.22 -14.98 16.78
N THR A 234 33.53 -13.86 16.69
CA THR A 234 32.88 -13.25 17.84
C THR A 234 31.74 -14.20 18.19
N THR A 235 32.02 -15.07 19.17
CA THR A 235 31.03 -15.77 19.95
C THR A 235 29.97 -14.77 20.39
N ASN A 236 28.83 -14.76 19.69
CA ASN A 236 27.60 -14.26 20.28
C ASN A 236 27.28 -15.21 21.43
N GLU A 237 27.83 -14.91 22.61
CA GLU A 237 27.36 -15.45 23.87
C GLU A 237 25.85 -15.26 23.88
N LYS A 238 25.12 -16.38 23.85
CA LYS A 238 23.71 -16.40 24.25
C LYS A 238 23.65 -15.76 25.64
N LYS A 239 23.25 -14.50 25.72
CA LYS A 239 23.01 -13.80 26.99
C LYS A 239 22.04 -14.68 27.79
N GLY A 240 22.54 -15.26 28.88
CA GLY A 240 21.77 -16.13 29.76
C GLY A 240 20.56 -15.36 30.30
N LYS A 241 19.36 -15.83 29.96
CA LYS A 241 18.12 -15.29 30.52
C LYS A 241 18.04 -15.67 32.00
N THR A 242 17.88 -14.67 32.86
CA THR A 242 17.63 -14.84 34.29
C THR A 242 16.13 -14.79 34.52
N TYR A 243 15.56 -15.83 35.13
CA TYR A 243 14.14 -15.92 35.42
C TYR A 243 13.89 -15.67 36.90
N LEU A 244 12.90 -14.82 37.19
CA LEU A 244 12.45 -14.52 38.54
C LEU A 244 11.04 -15.08 38.73
N THR A 245 10.90 -15.99 39.69
CA THR A 245 9.61 -16.47 40.19
C THR A 245 9.54 -16.22 41.69
N GLY A 246 8.42 -15.71 42.21
CA GLY A 246 8.33 -15.42 43.63
C GLY A 246 6.93 -15.24 44.17
N HIS A 247 6.77 -15.67 45.43
CA HIS A 247 5.66 -15.32 46.32
C HIS A 247 6.20 -14.36 47.40
N ASP A 248 5.33 -13.75 48.20
CA ASP A 248 5.61 -12.58 49.04
C ASP A 248 6.78 -12.70 50.03
N ARG A 249 7.27 -13.92 50.29
CA ARG A 249 8.42 -14.21 51.18
C ARG A 249 9.60 -14.92 50.51
N LEU A 250 9.50 -15.42 49.27
CA LEU A 250 10.54 -16.24 48.65
C LEU A 250 10.70 -15.89 47.17
N LEU A 251 11.92 -15.52 46.77
CA LEU A 251 12.31 -15.34 45.36
C LEU A 251 13.23 -16.48 44.93
N SER A 252 12.94 -17.12 43.81
CA SER A 252 13.85 -18.03 43.12
C SER A 252 14.40 -17.38 41.85
N VAL A 253 15.73 -17.36 41.75
CA VAL A 253 16.47 -16.82 40.60
C VAL A 253 17.14 -17.99 39.87
N LEU A 254 16.82 -18.17 38.59
CA LEU A 254 17.38 -19.25 37.77
C LEU A 254 18.33 -18.67 36.72
N THR A 255 19.63 -19.00 36.81
CA THR A 255 20.68 -18.48 35.91
C THR A 255 21.33 -19.60 35.09
N LYS A 256 21.47 -19.38 33.78
CA LYS A 256 22.24 -20.23 32.86
C LYS A 256 23.64 -19.65 32.66
N LYS A 257 24.55 -19.85 33.64
CA LYS A 257 25.96 -19.48 33.49
C LYS A 257 26.86 -20.60 34.04
N ARG A 258 27.93 -20.94 33.29
CA ARG A 258 29.00 -21.84 33.75
C ARG A 258 29.84 -21.05 34.76
N LEU A 259 29.81 -21.43 36.04
CA LEU A 259 30.74 -20.90 37.03
C LEU A 259 32.00 -21.79 37.08
N PRO A 260 33.22 -21.22 37.14
CA PRO A 260 34.43 -22.00 37.40
C PRO A 260 34.31 -22.67 38.77
N GLN A 261 34.78 -23.92 38.89
CA GLN A 261 34.80 -24.64 40.17
C GLN A 261 35.66 -23.87 41.19
N GLY A 262 34.99 -23.25 42.16
CA GLY A 262 35.60 -22.54 43.26
C GLY A 262 34.50 -22.04 44.19
N VAL A 263 34.64 -22.34 45.48
CA VAL A 263 33.67 -22.10 46.55
C VAL A 263 33.15 -20.65 46.53
N VAL A 264 31.84 -20.45 46.36
CA VAL A 264 31.18 -19.14 46.54
C VAL A 264 31.22 -18.81 48.03
N GLN A 265 32.14 -17.94 48.45
CA GLN A 265 32.08 -17.29 49.75
C GLN A 265 31.09 -16.12 49.69
N GLN A 266 30.45 -15.84 50.82
CA GLN A 266 29.35 -14.87 51.04
C GLN A 266 29.69 -13.39 50.72
N ARG A 267 30.82 -13.08 50.06
CA ARG A 267 31.35 -11.72 49.88
C ARG A 267 31.08 -11.04 48.53
N ASP A 268 30.55 -11.74 47.52
CA ASP A 268 30.41 -11.18 46.17
C ASP A 268 28.96 -10.82 45.77
N LEU A 269 28.12 -10.42 46.74
CA LEU A 269 26.78 -9.87 46.46
C LEU A 269 26.70 -8.42 46.95
N PRO A 270 26.14 -7.49 46.15
CA PRO A 270 26.04 -6.09 46.55
C PRO A 270 25.20 -5.96 47.82
N ASP A 271 25.68 -5.14 48.77
CA ASP A 271 24.98 -4.78 50.01
C ASP A 271 23.66 -4.09 49.69
N ASN A 272 22.61 -4.88 49.51
CA ASN A 272 21.24 -4.39 49.42
C ASN A 272 20.62 -4.57 50.81
N GLU A 273 20.24 -3.47 51.48
CA GLU A 273 19.88 -3.41 52.92
C GLU A 273 18.69 -4.31 53.35
N ASN A 274 18.07 -5.03 52.40
CA ASN A 274 16.88 -5.87 52.59
C ASN A 274 17.12 -7.40 52.48
N LEU A 275 18.36 -7.87 52.39
CA LEU A 275 18.69 -9.30 52.24
C LEU A 275 19.17 -9.92 53.57
N VAL A 276 18.59 -11.07 53.98
CA VAL A 276 18.92 -11.71 55.28
C VAL A 276 19.57 -13.08 55.15
N LYS A 277 19.33 -13.85 54.08
CA LYS A 277 19.96 -15.17 53.94
C LYS A 277 19.95 -15.67 52.51
N VAL A 278 21.11 -16.18 52.05
CA VAL A 278 21.27 -16.86 50.77
C VAL A 278 21.53 -18.33 51.07
N SER A 279 20.70 -19.24 50.54
CA SER A 279 20.96 -20.68 50.61
C SER A 279 20.95 -21.29 49.21
N VAL A 280 22.08 -21.84 48.78
CA VAL A 280 22.22 -22.59 47.53
C VAL A 280 21.93 -24.06 47.83
N LYS A 281 20.86 -24.63 47.25
CA LYS A 281 20.41 -25.99 47.61
C LYS A 281 20.55 -27.05 46.52
N LYS A 282 20.74 -26.70 45.24
CA LYS A 282 20.89 -27.72 44.18
C LYS A 282 21.68 -27.20 42.99
N GLN A 283 22.66 -27.98 42.56
CA GLN A 283 23.36 -27.81 41.29
C GLN A 283 23.04 -29.02 40.43
N VAL A 284 22.18 -28.83 39.42
CA VAL A 284 21.93 -29.86 38.41
C VAL A 284 22.30 -29.23 37.07
N TRP A 285 23.28 -29.83 36.41
CA TRP A 285 23.82 -29.55 35.08
C TRP A 285 23.27 -28.27 34.40
N LEU A 286 24.12 -27.22 34.40
CA LEU A 286 23.99 -25.93 33.68
C LEU A 286 22.99 -24.88 34.21
N ASN A 287 22.23 -25.14 35.28
CA ASN A 287 21.35 -24.13 35.90
C ASN A 287 21.69 -23.90 37.39
N LEU A 288 21.82 -22.64 37.80
CA LEU A 288 21.98 -22.22 39.20
C LEU A 288 20.66 -21.63 39.71
N GLU A 289 20.11 -22.19 40.79
CA GLU A 289 18.94 -21.65 41.49
C GLU A 289 19.34 -20.99 42.81
N ILE A 290 18.99 -19.72 42.99
CA ILE A 290 19.23 -18.94 44.20
C ILE A 290 17.90 -18.61 44.86
N PHE A 291 17.77 -18.90 46.16
CA PHE A 291 16.61 -18.51 46.97
C PHE A 291 16.93 -17.29 47.84
N LEU A 292 16.11 -16.24 47.73
CA LEU A 292 16.22 -14.99 48.48
C LEU A 292 14.98 -14.79 49.36
N ILE A 293 15.18 -14.32 50.60
CA ILE A 293 14.12 -14.03 51.57
C ILE A 293 14.22 -12.57 52.00
N LYS A 294 13.10 -11.84 51.94
CA LYS A 294 13.00 -10.44 52.38
C LYS A 294 13.22 -10.31 53.89
N LYS A 295 13.95 -9.27 54.30
CA LYS A 295 14.13 -8.89 55.70
C LYS A 295 12.85 -8.42 56.38
N ASN A 296 12.06 -7.63 55.67
CA ASN A 296 10.86 -6.97 56.17
C ASN A 296 9.66 -7.32 55.28
N GLU A 297 8.49 -7.47 55.87
CA GLU A 297 7.23 -7.57 55.11
C GLU A 297 6.95 -6.23 54.43
N GLY A 298 6.63 -6.29 53.14
CA GLY A 298 6.47 -5.10 52.32
C GLY A 298 6.17 -5.45 50.86
N PRO A 299 5.84 -4.46 50.03
CA PRO A 299 5.36 -4.66 48.68
C PRO A 299 6.34 -5.47 47.82
N ARG A 300 5.83 -6.04 46.72
CA ARG A 300 6.61 -6.82 45.74
C ARG A 300 7.84 -6.02 45.28
N TRP A 301 8.97 -6.71 45.07
CA TRP A 301 10.17 -6.06 44.55
C TRP A 301 9.93 -5.67 43.08
N PRO A 302 9.99 -4.38 42.72
CA PRO A 302 9.86 -3.96 41.32
C PRO A 302 11.09 -4.37 40.50
N GLU A 303 12.25 -4.45 41.14
CA GLU A 303 13.53 -4.83 40.54
C GLU A 303 14.33 -5.69 41.54
N LEU A 304 15.09 -6.67 41.05
CA LEU A 304 15.97 -7.50 41.91
C LEU A 304 17.26 -6.75 42.27
N ILE A 305 17.82 -6.03 41.31
CA ILE A 305 19.03 -5.21 41.43
C ILE A 305 18.63 -3.81 40.96
N VAL A 306 18.82 -2.81 41.81
CA VAL A 306 18.44 -1.43 41.52
C VAL A 306 19.18 -0.96 40.26
N GLY A 307 18.42 -0.56 39.23
CA GLY A 307 18.96 -0.06 37.97
C GLY A 307 19.31 -1.14 36.92
N ASP A 308 19.00 -2.42 37.17
CA ASP A 308 19.08 -3.47 36.15
C ASP A 308 17.68 -3.92 35.70
N THR A 309 17.33 -3.61 34.46
CA THR A 309 16.05 -3.96 33.83
C THR A 309 16.10 -5.30 33.09
N LYS A 310 17.19 -6.07 33.21
CA LYS A 310 17.37 -7.35 32.51
C LYS A 310 16.72 -8.50 33.27
N GLY A 311 15.72 -9.13 32.67
CA GLY A 311 15.07 -10.34 33.18
C GLY A 311 13.59 -10.37 32.80
N GLU A 312 13.01 -11.57 32.73
CA GLU A 312 11.56 -11.73 32.58
C GLU A 312 11.00 -12.15 33.95
N PHE A 313 10.04 -11.39 34.46
CA PHE A 313 9.28 -11.77 35.64
C PHE A 313 8.19 -12.75 35.21
N ILE A 314 8.23 -13.97 35.74
CA ILE A 314 7.24 -15.00 35.42
C ILE A 314 6.32 -15.14 36.62
N MET A 315 5.04 -14.77 36.43
CA MET A 315 3.99 -14.99 37.40
C MET A 315 3.60 -16.47 37.44
N ASP A 316 3.30 -16.98 38.63
CA ASP A 316 2.83 -18.35 38.79
C ASP A 316 1.47 -18.54 38.09
N SER A 317 1.27 -19.70 37.46
CA SER A 317 0.09 -19.96 36.63
C SER A 317 -1.23 -19.87 37.40
N SER A 318 -1.20 -20.12 38.72
CA SER A 318 -2.36 -19.99 39.60
C SER A 318 -2.81 -18.54 39.79
N GLN A 319 -1.86 -17.61 39.97
CA GLN A 319 -2.14 -16.18 40.12
C GLN A 319 -2.54 -15.54 38.79
N CYS A 320 -1.95 -16.00 37.67
CA CYS A 320 -2.40 -15.58 36.35
C CYS A 320 -3.86 -15.99 36.09
N ALA A 321 -4.27 -17.17 36.55
CA ALA A 321 -5.66 -17.63 36.44
C ALA A 321 -6.62 -16.78 37.28
N GLU A 322 -6.29 -16.47 38.54
CA GLU A 322 -7.13 -15.59 39.39
C GLU A 322 -7.25 -14.16 38.83
N ILE A 323 -6.17 -13.62 38.27
CA ILE A 323 -6.17 -12.30 37.63
C ILE A 323 -6.99 -12.35 36.33
N SER A 324 -6.83 -13.41 35.53
CA SER A 324 -7.62 -13.61 34.31
C SER A 324 -9.11 -13.78 34.61
N GLU A 325 -9.46 -14.48 35.69
CA GLU A 325 -10.84 -14.67 36.14
C GLU A 325 -11.44 -13.36 36.66
N SER A 326 -10.66 -12.58 37.42
CA SER A 326 -11.06 -11.24 37.90
C SER A 326 -11.21 -10.21 36.77
N LEU A 327 -10.41 -10.35 35.71
CA LEU A 327 -10.43 -9.48 34.52
C LEU A 327 -11.29 -10.05 33.38
N MET A 328 -11.99 -11.16 33.60
CA MET A 328 -12.77 -11.85 32.56
C MET A 328 -13.91 -10.96 32.03
N HIS A 329 -14.48 -10.10 32.88
CA HIS A 329 -15.48 -9.11 32.47
C HIS A 329 -14.91 -8.02 31.54
N LEU A 330 -13.60 -7.74 31.59
CA LEU A 330 -12.93 -6.75 30.74
C LEU A 330 -12.31 -7.35 29.48
N THR A 331 -12.20 -8.68 29.43
CA THR A 331 -11.58 -9.45 28.32
C THR A 331 -12.59 -10.34 27.61
N SER A 332 -13.88 -10.20 27.92
CA SER A 332 -14.97 -10.94 27.31
C SER A 332 -15.14 -10.54 25.84
N GLU A 333 -14.99 -11.50 24.94
CA GLU A 333 -15.33 -11.41 23.50
C GLU A 333 -16.84 -11.24 23.25
N VAL A 334 -17.68 -11.38 24.29
CA VAL A 334 -19.14 -11.27 24.16
C VAL A 334 -19.54 -9.79 24.20
N MET A 335 -19.77 -9.24 23.00
CA MET A 335 -20.32 -7.91 22.84
C MET A 335 -21.80 -7.91 23.29
N ASN A 336 -22.11 -7.11 24.32
CA ASN A 336 -23.44 -6.93 24.91
C ASN A 336 -24.05 -8.20 25.58
N PRO A 337 -23.58 -8.59 26.79
CA PRO A 337 -24.07 -9.76 27.51
C PRO A 337 -25.53 -9.65 28.01
N ASP A 338 -26.18 -8.49 27.88
CA ASP A 338 -27.56 -8.25 28.32
C ASP A 338 -28.35 -7.45 27.25
N PRO A 339 -28.88 -8.12 26.22
CA PRO A 339 -29.51 -7.48 25.07
C PRO A 339 -30.87 -6.80 25.37
N GLU A 340 -31.44 -6.99 26.56
CA GLU A 340 -32.75 -6.42 26.94
C GLU A 340 -32.65 -5.16 27.82
N LYS A 341 -31.45 -4.65 28.08
CA LYS A 341 -31.28 -3.44 28.88
C LYS A 341 -31.84 -2.22 28.13
N GLU A 342 -32.75 -1.47 28.74
CA GLU A 342 -33.53 -0.37 28.11
C GLU A 342 -32.72 0.75 27.41
N ASN A 343 -31.40 0.81 27.58
CA ASN A 343 -30.50 1.69 26.84
C ASN A 343 -29.07 1.08 26.78
N PRO A 344 -28.75 0.24 25.78
CA PRO A 344 -27.37 -0.15 25.55
C PRO A 344 -26.58 1.09 25.05
N PRO A 345 -25.33 1.32 25.50
CA PRO A 345 -24.53 2.49 25.09
C PRO A 345 -24.16 2.49 23.61
N CYS A 346 -24.33 1.37 22.91
CA CYS A 346 -24.20 1.26 21.46
C CYS A 346 -25.20 0.22 20.97
N ASN A 347 -26.19 0.65 20.18
CA ASN A 347 -27.14 -0.26 19.57
C ASN A 347 -26.48 -0.88 18.32
N ALA A 348 -26.08 -2.16 18.38
CA ALA A 348 -25.47 -2.84 17.24
C ALA A 348 -26.42 -2.95 16.03
N GLN A 349 -27.73 -2.74 16.21
CA GLN A 349 -28.72 -2.66 15.12
C GLN A 349 -28.74 -1.30 14.41
N GLU A 350 -28.06 -0.28 14.96
CA GLU A 350 -27.85 1.03 14.34
C GLU A 350 -26.51 1.13 13.60
N LEU A 351 -25.63 0.12 13.71
CA LEU A 351 -24.40 0.04 12.93
C LEU A 351 -24.76 -0.29 11.47
N GLU A 352 -24.46 0.63 10.56
CA GLU A 352 -24.59 0.40 9.13
C GLU A 352 -23.41 -0.45 8.64
N GLU A 353 -23.52 -1.09 7.47
CA GLU A 353 -22.39 -1.82 6.85
C GLU A 353 -21.15 -0.93 6.65
N CYS A 354 -21.34 0.40 6.65
CA CYS A 354 -20.30 1.42 6.57
C CYS A 354 -19.47 1.58 7.86
N ASP A 355 -19.95 1.03 8.98
CA ASP A 355 -19.34 1.03 10.32
C ASP A 355 -18.58 -0.27 10.62
N ALA A 356 -18.63 -1.25 9.71
CA ALA A 356 -17.88 -2.49 9.82
C ALA A 356 -16.37 -2.20 9.84
N PHE A 357 -15.71 -2.55 10.95
CA PHE A 357 -14.26 -2.47 11.06
C PHE A 357 -13.61 -3.43 10.06
N LEU A 358 -12.68 -2.92 9.26
CA LEU A 358 -11.74 -3.78 8.54
C LEU A 358 -10.83 -4.41 9.60
N GLU A 359 -10.81 -5.74 9.69
CA GLU A 359 -10.04 -6.50 10.68
C GLU A 359 -8.53 -6.14 10.65
N ASP A 360 -8.01 -5.68 9.50
CA ASP A 360 -6.64 -5.21 9.33
C ASP A 360 -6.59 -3.70 9.05
N GLY A 361 -5.94 -2.93 9.92
CA GLY A 361 -5.60 -1.53 9.66
C GLY A 361 -4.50 -1.40 8.60
N ALA A 362 -4.66 -0.50 7.63
CA ALA A 362 -3.63 -0.26 6.62
C ALA A 362 -2.46 0.56 7.17
N SER A 363 -1.26 0.32 6.65
CA SER A 363 -0.06 1.09 6.98
C SER A 363 0.54 1.73 5.74
N LEU A 364 1.00 2.97 5.88
CA LEU A 364 1.80 3.69 4.89
C LEU A 364 3.27 3.58 5.30
N CYS A 365 4.07 2.94 4.45
CA CYS A 365 5.49 2.73 4.67
C CYS A 365 6.32 3.45 3.61
N ARG A 366 7.40 4.13 4.01
CA ARG A 366 8.44 4.66 3.11
C ARG A 366 9.71 3.82 3.22
N PHE A 367 10.13 3.24 2.11
CA PHE A 367 11.36 2.48 1.96
C PHE A 367 12.44 3.32 1.31
N ASP A 368 13.64 3.34 1.91
CA ASP A 368 14.80 3.99 1.32
C ASP A 368 15.52 3.04 0.36
N GLY A 369 15.73 3.48 -0.87
CA GLY A 369 16.29 2.68 -1.95
C GLY A 369 17.79 2.42 -1.84
N ASN A 370 18.51 3.14 -0.98
CA ASN A 370 19.95 2.94 -0.81
C ASN A 370 20.26 2.01 0.36
N THR A 371 19.58 2.19 1.48
CA THR A 371 19.73 1.39 2.70
C THR A 371 18.85 0.14 2.71
N LEU A 372 17.84 0.08 1.83
CA LEU A 372 16.83 -0.99 1.78
C LEU A 372 16.09 -1.17 3.11
N LYS A 373 15.97 -0.09 3.89
CA LYS A 373 15.26 -0.09 5.17
C LYS A 373 14.00 0.74 5.07
N VAL A 374 13.00 0.33 5.86
CA VAL A 374 11.84 1.17 6.11
C VAL A 374 12.26 2.35 6.99
N THR A 375 11.99 3.56 6.53
CA THR A 375 12.35 4.81 7.21
C THR A 375 11.16 5.39 7.98
N HIS A 376 9.95 5.22 7.45
CA HIS A 376 8.71 5.72 8.04
C HIS A 376 7.66 4.60 7.99
N VAL A 377 6.94 4.43 9.09
CA VAL A 377 5.78 3.53 9.20
C VAL A 377 4.67 4.30 9.87
N ILE A 378 3.58 4.53 9.14
CA ILE A 378 2.43 5.32 9.58
C ILE A 378 1.23 4.39 9.58
N ASN A 379 0.57 4.24 10.71
CA ASN A 379 -0.68 3.51 10.80
C ASN A 379 -1.82 4.43 10.33
N LEU A 380 -2.56 4.01 9.31
CA LEU A 380 -3.71 4.77 8.80
C LEU A 380 -4.96 4.57 9.67
N GLY A 381 -4.91 3.67 10.65
CA GLY A 381 -6.01 3.36 11.55
C GLY A 381 -7.21 2.83 10.79
N SER A 382 -8.38 3.41 11.06
CA SER A 382 -9.64 3.12 10.36
C SER A 382 -9.81 3.91 9.06
N ASN A 383 -8.85 4.75 8.66
CA ASN A 383 -8.97 5.55 7.45
C ASN A 383 -8.77 4.67 6.20
N GLN A 384 -9.90 4.28 5.60
CA GLN A 384 -9.93 3.42 4.42
C GLN A 384 -9.29 4.12 3.21
N TYR A 385 -8.41 3.43 2.49
CA TYR A 385 -7.95 3.89 1.18
C TYR A 385 -9.09 3.85 0.14
N LEU A 386 -9.28 4.95 -0.58
CA LEU A 386 -10.34 5.09 -1.59
C LEU A 386 -9.80 4.96 -3.01
N PHE A 387 -8.84 5.80 -3.40
CA PHE A 387 -8.24 5.82 -4.74
C PHE A 387 -6.95 6.62 -4.77
N SER A 388 -6.23 6.54 -5.89
CA SER A 388 -5.08 7.39 -6.21
C SER A 388 -5.29 8.16 -7.50
N VAL A 389 -4.66 9.32 -7.59
CA VAL A 389 -4.78 10.24 -8.73
C VAL A 389 -3.44 10.95 -8.94
N VAL A 390 -3.08 11.22 -10.19
CA VAL A 390 -1.92 12.05 -10.51
C VAL A 390 -2.39 13.47 -10.72
N VAL A 391 -2.00 14.36 -9.81
CA VAL A 391 -2.31 15.80 -9.89
C VAL A 391 -1.26 16.53 -10.70
N ASP A 392 0.01 16.43 -10.27
CA ASP A 392 1.17 16.88 -11.03
C ASP A 392 1.94 15.64 -11.50
N PRO A 393 2.16 15.46 -12.81
CA PRO A 393 2.90 14.32 -13.33
C PRO A 393 4.40 14.29 -12.95
N LYS A 394 4.94 15.35 -12.34
CA LYS A 394 6.31 15.39 -11.80
C LYS A 394 6.40 14.85 -10.37
N GLU A 395 5.29 14.86 -9.65
CA GLU A 395 5.20 14.41 -8.27
C GLU A 395 4.71 12.96 -8.20
N MET A 396 4.77 12.38 -7.01
CA MET A 396 4.12 11.09 -6.77
C MET A 396 2.59 11.23 -6.89
N PRO A 397 1.88 10.16 -7.31
CA PRO A 397 0.42 10.16 -7.28
C PRO A 397 -0.09 10.41 -5.87
N CYS A 398 -1.12 11.22 -5.74
CA CYS A 398 -1.81 11.41 -4.48
C CYS A 398 -2.55 10.13 -4.07
N PHE A 399 -2.81 9.97 -2.78
CA PHE A 399 -3.72 8.95 -2.27
C PHE A 399 -4.86 9.61 -1.50
N CYS A 400 -6.06 9.07 -1.67
CA CYS A 400 -7.27 9.55 -1.03
C CYS A 400 -7.69 8.58 0.07
N LEU A 401 -7.87 9.10 1.28
CA LEU A 401 -8.32 8.34 2.44
C LEU A 401 -9.71 8.81 2.87
N ARG A 402 -10.57 7.87 3.25
CA ARG A 402 -11.82 8.17 3.95
C ARG A 402 -11.48 8.67 5.34
N HIS A 403 -12.03 9.81 5.72
CA HIS A 403 -11.99 10.32 7.07
C HIS A 403 -13.43 10.64 7.48
N ASP A 404 -14.02 9.77 8.30
CA ASP A 404 -15.42 9.81 8.69
C ASP A 404 -16.38 9.85 7.47
N VAL A 405 -17.10 10.96 7.31
CA VAL A 405 -18.04 11.22 6.21
C VAL A 405 -17.35 11.77 4.97
N ASP A 406 -16.12 12.27 5.09
CA ASP A 406 -15.39 12.96 4.04
C ASP A 406 -14.30 12.07 3.42
N ALA A 407 -13.72 12.56 2.33
CA ALA A 407 -12.55 11.96 1.71
C ALA A 407 -11.45 13.01 1.55
N LEU A 408 -10.26 12.72 2.08
CA LEU A 408 -9.12 13.64 2.14
C LEU A 408 -8.08 13.18 1.15
N LEU A 409 -7.59 14.09 0.32
CA LEU A 409 -6.56 13.85 -0.67
C LEU A 409 -5.20 14.31 -0.14
N TRP A 410 -4.22 13.41 -0.16
CA TRP A 410 -2.89 13.65 0.36
C TRP A 410 -1.84 13.60 -0.76
N GLN A 411 -1.01 14.64 -0.85
CA GLN A 411 0.15 14.71 -1.72
C GLN A 411 1.41 14.32 -0.93
N PRO A 412 2.13 13.28 -1.38
CA PRO A 412 3.45 12.96 -0.85
C PRO A 412 4.53 13.91 -1.38
N HIS A 413 5.36 14.45 -0.48
CA HIS A 413 6.50 15.32 -0.75
C HIS A 413 7.80 14.72 -0.20
N SER A 414 8.48 13.90 -1.01
CA SER A 414 9.69 13.19 -0.58
C SER A 414 10.89 14.12 -0.29
N ASP A 415 10.88 15.31 -0.86
CA ASP A 415 11.89 16.36 -0.68
C ASP A 415 11.71 17.14 0.63
N GLN A 416 10.58 16.97 1.33
CA GLN A 416 10.26 17.64 2.59
C GLN A 416 10.09 16.64 3.74
N PRO A 417 11.17 16.07 4.33
CA PRO A 417 11.06 15.00 5.32
C PRO A 417 10.23 15.34 6.56
N GLN A 418 10.17 16.62 6.95
CA GLN A 418 9.39 17.07 8.10
C GLN A 418 7.89 17.23 7.80
N ASN A 419 7.53 17.46 6.53
CA ASN A 419 6.16 17.69 6.05
C ASN A 419 5.88 16.82 4.82
N MET A 420 6.20 15.52 4.93
CA MET A 420 6.16 14.60 3.79
C MET A 420 4.74 14.36 3.26
N TRP A 421 3.71 14.68 4.03
CA TRP A 421 2.32 14.45 3.66
C TRP A 421 1.55 15.76 3.77
N GLU A 422 1.16 16.30 2.63
CA GLU A 422 0.35 17.50 2.55
C GLU A 422 -1.10 17.11 2.25
N HIS A 423 -2.03 17.57 3.09
CA HIS A 423 -3.45 17.52 2.76
C HIS A 423 -3.79 18.65 1.79
N ILE A 424 -4.12 18.29 0.55
CA ILE A 424 -4.31 19.24 -0.56
C ILE A 424 -5.77 19.50 -0.91
N ALA A 425 -6.69 18.58 -0.58
CA ALA A 425 -8.12 18.75 -0.84
C ALA A 425 -9.01 17.86 0.03
N THR A 426 -10.20 18.36 0.36
CA THR A 426 -11.27 17.61 1.03
C THR A 426 -12.49 17.50 0.10
N PHE A 427 -12.96 16.27 -0.15
CA PHE A 427 -14.23 16.00 -0.81
C PHE A 427 -15.30 15.74 0.25
N ASN A 428 -16.10 16.78 0.52
CA ASN A 428 -17.15 16.75 1.54
C ASN A 428 -18.19 15.65 1.23
N ALA A 429 -18.58 14.89 2.26
CA ALA A 429 -19.52 13.77 2.23
C ALA A 429 -19.15 12.60 1.29
N LEU A 430 -17.99 12.65 0.61
CA LEU A 430 -17.61 11.62 -0.34
C LEU A 430 -17.33 10.26 0.34
N GLY A 431 -16.81 10.28 1.57
CA GLY A 431 -16.56 9.09 2.38
C GLY A 431 -17.82 8.30 2.69
N TYR A 432 -18.92 9.00 3.02
CA TYR A 432 -20.24 8.39 3.20
C TYR A 432 -20.84 7.93 1.86
N VAL A 433 -20.79 8.80 0.85
CA VAL A 433 -21.36 8.53 -0.47
C VAL A 433 -20.78 7.28 -1.10
N GLN A 434 -19.45 7.13 -1.13
CA GLN A 434 -18.81 5.98 -1.75
C GLN A 434 -19.15 4.67 -1.03
N ALA A 435 -19.33 4.72 0.30
CA ALA A 435 -19.65 3.55 1.11
C ALA A 435 -21.05 3.02 0.80
N SER A 436 -22.02 3.92 0.50
CA SER A 436 -23.36 3.55 0.05
C SER A 436 -23.43 2.90 -1.36
N LYS A 437 -22.32 2.89 -2.10
CA LYS A 437 -22.24 2.32 -3.46
C LYS A 437 -21.48 0.99 -3.42
N GLN A 438 -22.24 -0.10 -3.27
CA GLN A 438 -21.69 -1.46 -3.26
C GLN A 438 -21.13 -1.87 -4.63
N ASP A 439 -21.79 -1.50 -5.74
CA ASP A 439 -21.37 -1.87 -7.11
C ASP A 439 -20.32 -0.93 -7.74
N LYS A 440 -19.61 -0.14 -6.92
CA LYS A 440 -18.57 0.77 -7.44
C LYS A 440 -17.39 -0.03 -8.00
N LYS A 441 -16.92 0.35 -9.19
CA LYS A 441 -15.76 -0.25 -9.85
C LYS A 441 -14.55 0.66 -9.84
N PHE A 442 -14.73 1.92 -10.24
CA PHE A 442 -13.64 2.90 -10.26
C PHE A 442 -14.03 4.19 -9.55
N MET A 443 -13.03 4.83 -8.95
CA MET A 443 -13.12 6.14 -8.33
C MET A 443 -11.96 6.99 -8.83
N ALA A 444 -12.22 8.27 -9.11
CA ALA A 444 -11.21 9.25 -9.50
C ALA A 444 -11.65 10.65 -9.10
N CYS A 445 -10.74 11.62 -9.15
CA CYS A 445 -11.09 13.03 -9.05
C CYS A 445 -10.34 13.85 -10.11
N ALA A 446 -10.81 15.08 -10.31
CA ALA A 446 -10.10 16.03 -11.15
C ALA A 446 -8.76 16.43 -10.50
N PRO A 447 -7.68 16.59 -11.28
CA PRO A 447 -6.42 17.14 -10.79
C PRO A 447 -6.54 18.51 -10.09
N ASP A 448 -7.50 19.35 -10.48
CA ASP A 448 -7.81 20.64 -9.83
C ASP A 448 -8.77 20.52 -8.63
N TYR A 449 -9.14 19.30 -8.24
CA TYR A 449 -10.02 18.96 -7.14
C TYR A 449 -11.47 19.46 -7.29
N SER A 450 -11.85 19.99 -8.46
CA SER A 450 -13.17 20.59 -8.70
C SER A 450 -14.31 19.58 -8.57
N TYR A 451 -14.04 18.30 -8.81
CA TYR A 451 -15.00 17.21 -8.65
C TYR A 451 -14.34 15.86 -8.35
N ALA A 452 -15.13 14.97 -7.75
CA ALA A 452 -14.85 13.54 -7.66
C ALA A 452 -15.88 12.76 -8.48
N ALA A 453 -15.51 11.59 -8.99
CA ALA A 453 -16.40 10.75 -9.77
C ALA A 453 -16.24 9.27 -9.44
N LEU A 454 -17.35 8.55 -9.50
CA LEU A 454 -17.42 7.11 -9.30
C LEU A 454 -18.14 6.49 -10.48
N CYS A 455 -17.69 5.34 -10.93
CA CYS A 455 -18.45 4.54 -11.87
C CYS A 455 -18.77 3.17 -11.27
N GLU A 456 -19.94 2.66 -11.62
CA GLU A 456 -20.28 1.28 -11.33
C GLU A 456 -19.68 0.33 -12.37
N CYS A 457 -19.87 -0.98 -12.19
CA CYS A 457 -19.49 -1.98 -13.20
C CYS A 457 -20.20 -1.76 -14.55
N LEU A 458 -21.42 -1.21 -14.53
CA LEU A 458 -22.29 -1.04 -15.69
C LEU A 458 -22.97 0.32 -15.70
N ARG A 459 -22.87 1.04 -16.83
CA ARG A 459 -23.69 2.20 -17.24
C ARG A 459 -23.67 3.47 -16.39
N ARG A 460 -23.67 3.39 -15.06
CA ARG A 460 -23.90 4.54 -14.18
C ARG A 460 -22.59 5.17 -13.73
N ILE A 461 -22.54 6.48 -13.87
CA ILE A 461 -21.42 7.33 -13.45
C ILE A 461 -21.98 8.44 -12.58
N PHE A 462 -21.43 8.59 -11.40
CA PHE A 462 -21.79 9.61 -10.42
C PHE A 462 -20.69 10.66 -10.39
N ILE A 463 -21.05 11.93 -10.47
CA ILE A 463 -20.14 13.07 -10.48
C ILE A 463 -20.52 14.00 -9.33
N TYR A 464 -19.60 14.24 -8.43
CA TYR A 464 -19.76 15.05 -7.23
C TYR A 464 -18.88 16.28 -7.34
N ARG A 465 -19.50 17.44 -7.58
CA ARG A 465 -18.77 18.72 -7.69
C ARG A 465 -18.62 19.37 -6.33
N GLN A 466 -17.46 20.00 -6.13
CA GLN A 466 -17.22 20.84 -4.96
C GLN A 466 -18.22 22.01 -4.89
N PRO A 467 -18.54 22.50 -3.68
CA PRO A 467 -19.41 23.65 -3.50
C PRO A 467 -18.89 24.86 -4.28
N THR A 468 -19.73 25.40 -5.15
CA THR A 468 -19.42 26.62 -5.91
C THR A 468 -20.30 27.77 -5.42
N PRO A 469 -19.78 29.01 -5.32
CA PRO A 469 -20.58 30.18 -4.96
C PRO A 469 -21.78 30.32 -5.90
N LEU A 470 -22.95 30.56 -5.33
CA LEU A 470 -24.14 30.85 -6.11
C LEU A 470 -24.15 32.32 -6.51
N SER A 471 -24.45 32.60 -7.78
CA SER A 471 -24.74 33.97 -8.24
C SER A 471 -26.07 34.51 -7.71
N THR A 472 -26.94 33.62 -7.20
CA THR A 472 -28.27 33.93 -6.68
C THR A 472 -28.38 33.57 -5.20
N VAL A 473 -29.10 34.39 -4.45
CA VAL A 473 -29.39 34.14 -3.03
C VAL A 473 -30.36 32.97 -2.89
N LEU A 474 -29.88 31.81 -2.46
CA LEU A 474 -30.73 30.68 -2.05
C LEU A 474 -30.95 30.73 -0.54
N TYR A 475 -32.17 30.46 -0.08
CA TYR A 475 -32.49 30.34 1.34
C TYR A 475 -32.87 28.90 1.68
N ASN A 476 -32.30 28.36 2.75
CA ASN A 476 -32.77 27.11 3.32
C ASN A 476 -34.17 27.32 3.91
N ARG A 477 -35.20 26.66 3.34
CA ARG A 477 -36.59 26.80 3.77
C ARG A 477 -36.85 26.42 5.23
N LYS A 478 -36.01 25.56 5.82
CA LYS A 478 -36.17 25.11 7.21
C LYS A 478 -35.46 26.03 8.22
N GLU A 479 -34.30 26.57 7.85
CA GLU A 479 -33.46 27.35 8.78
C GLU A 479 -33.46 28.86 8.51
N GLY A 480 -34.07 29.32 7.40
CA GLY A 480 -34.06 30.73 6.99
C GLY A 480 -32.67 31.28 6.62
N ARG A 481 -31.63 30.44 6.65
CA ARG A 481 -30.24 30.83 6.37
C ARG A 481 -30.00 30.95 4.88
N GLN A 482 -29.22 31.97 4.51
CA GLN A 482 -28.72 32.14 3.15
C GLN A 482 -27.67 31.06 2.85
N VAL A 483 -27.93 30.27 1.82
CA VAL A 483 -27.02 29.28 1.26
C VAL A 483 -26.15 29.99 0.23
N GLY A 484 -24.88 30.24 0.58
CA GLY A 484 -23.92 30.91 -0.31
C GLY A 484 -23.28 29.99 -1.35
N GLN A 485 -23.30 28.68 -1.13
CA GLN A 485 -22.65 27.68 -1.98
C GLN A 485 -23.50 26.42 -2.06
N VAL A 486 -23.50 25.74 -3.22
CA VAL A 486 -24.18 24.46 -3.42
C VAL A 486 -23.24 23.47 -4.08
N ALA A 487 -23.09 22.29 -3.48
CA ALA A 487 -22.50 21.13 -4.14
C ALA A 487 -23.52 20.50 -5.09
N LYS A 488 -23.07 20.08 -6.28
CA LYS A 488 -23.94 19.45 -7.28
C LYS A 488 -23.55 17.99 -7.46
N GLN A 489 -24.53 17.10 -7.38
CA GLN A 489 -24.40 15.71 -7.78
C GLN A 489 -25.05 15.51 -9.14
N LEU A 490 -24.34 14.88 -10.06
CA LEU A 490 -24.86 14.47 -11.37
C LEU A 490 -24.79 12.95 -11.49
N VAL A 491 -25.81 12.35 -12.10
CA VAL A 491 -25.78 10.94 -12.48
C VAL A 491 -25.89 10.88 -13.99
N THR A 492 -24.89 10.29 -14.63
CA THR A 492 -24.87 10.05 -16.08
C THR A 492 -25.05 8.55 -16.32
N THR A 493 -25.97 8.20 -17.22
CA THR A 493 -26.18 6.80 -17.64
C THR A 493 -25.68 6.66 -19.07
N LEU A 494 -24.74 5.74 -19.29
CA LEU A 494 -24.25 5.43 -20.62
C LEU A 494 -25.33 4.70 -21.44
N GLU A 495 -25.34 4.99 -22.74
CA GLU A 495 -26.25 4.38 -23.71
C GLU A 495 -25.88 2.93 -24.05
N ALA A 496 -24.68 2.47 -23.69
CA ALA A 496 -24.24 1.09 -23.85
C ALA A 496 -24.45 0.27 -22.57
N ASN A 497 -24.77 -1.03 -22.73
CA ASN A 497 -24.86 -2.00 -21.64
C ASN A 497 -23.56 -2.80 -21.45
N ASP A 498 -22.50 -2.47 -22.19
CA ASP A 498 -21.22 -3.17 -22.09
C ASP A 498 -20.51 -2.85 -20.76
N PRO A 499 -19.74 -3.81 -20.19
CA PRO A 499 -18.92 -3.57 -19.00
C PRO A 499 -17.97 -2.39 -19.15
N ILE A 500 -17.85 -1.57 -18.10
CA ILE A 500 -16.85 -0.51 -18.04
C ILE A 500 -15.49 -1.15 -17.72
N LEU A 501 -14.52 -0.99 -18.62
CA LEU A 501 -13.16 -1.53 -18.52
C LEU A 501 -12.13 -0.49 -18.09
N GLY A 502 -12.44 0.79 -18.24
CA GLY A 502 -11.53 1.84 -17.79
C GLY A 502 -12.21 3.17 -17.54
N PHE A 503 -11.59 3.96 -16.66
CA PHE A 503 -12.17 5.20 -16.14
C PHE A 503 -11.05 6.18 -15.80
N GLN A 504 -11.08 7.37 -16.40
CA GLN A 504 -10.05 8.39 -16.18
C GLN A 504 -10.70 9.78 -16.06
N ALA A 505 -10.16 10.61 -15.16
CA ALA A 505 -10.65 11.96 -14.90
C ALA A 505 -9.60 13.03 -15.21
N THR A 506 -10.06 14.14 -15.74
CA THR A 506 -9.28 15.36 -16.01
C THR A 506 -10.05 16.55 -15.44
N ASN A 507 -9.48 17.76 -15.49
CA ASN A 507 -10.18 18.94 -14.98
C ASN A 507 -11.50 19.23 -15.71
N GLU A 508 -11.59 18.86 -16.99
CA GLU A 508 -12.75 19.19 -17.81
C GLU A 508 -13.64 17.98 -18.14
N ARG A 509 -13.09 16.77 -18.12
CA ARG A 509 -13.70 15.61 -18.79
C ARG A 509 -13.48 14.30 -18.03
N LEU A 510 -14.44 13.40 -18.18
CA LEU A 510 -14.34 11.99 -17.81
C LEU A 510 -14.27 11.14 -19.07
N PHE A 511 -13.31 10.23 -19.10
CA PHE A 511 -13.17 9.21 -20.13
C PHE A 511 -13.63 7.87 -19.57
N VAL A 512 -14.54 7.21 -20.28
CA VAL A 512 -15.08 5.91 -19.85
C VAL A 512 -14.96 4.91 -20.99
N LEU A 513 -14.11 3.92 -20.79
CA LEU A 513 -13.83 2.85 -21.74
C LEU A 513 -14.74 1.67 -21.47
N THR A 514 -15.49 1.23 -22.48
CA THR A 514 -16.18 -0.07 -22.49
C THR A 514 -15.44 -1.04 -23.41
N THR A 515 -15.96 -2.26 -23.56
CA THR A 515 -15.43 -3.27 -24.50
C THR A 515 -15.41 -2.79 -25.95
N LYS A 516 -16.30 -1.85 -26.33
CA LYS A 516 -16.54 -1.46 -27.73
C LYS A 516 -16.46 0.04 -27.99
N THR A 517 -16.60 0.87 -26.96
CA THR A 517 -16.76 2.31 -27.13
C THR A 517 -15.99 3.07 -26.06
N LEU A 518 -15.31 4.15 -26.46
CA LEU A 518 -14.81 5.16 -25.53
C LEU A 518 -15.81 6.33 -25.47
N PHE A 519 -16.37 6.57 -24.29
CA PHE A 519 -17.23 7.70 -23.98
C PHE A 519 -16.42 8.86 -23.41
N LEU A 520 -16.79 10.08 -23.81
CA LEU A 520 -16.23 11.32 -23.29
C LEU A 520 -17.38 12.14 -22.69
N ILE A 521 -17.31 12.40 -21.40
CA ILE A 521 -18.31 13.18 -20.67
C ILE A 521 -17.66 14.50 -20.27
N LYS A 522 -18.19 15.62 -20.77
CA LYS A 522 -17.77 16.95 -20.36
C LYS A 522 -18.33 17.25 -18.97
N VAL A 523 -17.45 17.45 -18.00
CA VAL A 523 -17.80 17.72 -16.61
C VAL A 523 -17.80 19.21 -16.34
N ASN A 524 -16.72 19.92 -16.67
CA ASN A 524 -16.67 21.36 -16.52
C ASN A 524 -16.81 21.99 -17.91
N ALA A 525 -17.72 22.95 -18.05
CA ALA A 525 -17.61 23.93 -19.11
C ALA A 525 -16.58 24.95 -18.61
N GLY A 526 -15.48 25.16 -19.34
CA GLY A 526 -14.67 26.35 -19.12
C GLY A 526 -15.61 27.56 -19.04
N ASN A 527 -15.36 28.43 -18.05
CA ASN A 527 -16.20 29.57 -17.69
C ASN A 527 -16.82 30.31 -18.88
#